data_AF-A0A0W0YR21-F1
#
_entry.id   AF-A0A0W0YR21-F1
#
_cell.length_a   1.000
_cell.length_b   1.000
_cell.length_c   1.000
_cell.angle_alpha   90.00
_cell.angle_beta   90.00
_cell.angle_gamma   90.00
#
_symmetry.space_group_name_H-M   'P 1'
#
loop_
_entity.id
_entity.type
_entity.pdbx_description
1 polymer ?
#
loop_
_entity_poly.entity_id
_entity_poly.type
_entity_poly.pdbx_seq_one_letter_code
_entity_poly.pdbx_strand_id
1 'polypeptide(L)'
;MLARGIGIFAGSAAGRRAASTVTSVGEKWAKELSEKAIAWAKTGNAEFPYAARVAGQPVRIRVNDFPEENLLSVVDNEGKAVFHANGMLSNWELPVSSSYKGPK
;
A
#
# COMPACT_ATOMS: atom_id res chain seq x y z
N MET A 1 38.95 -45.17 39.34
CA MET A 1 39.43 -44.97 37.95
C MET A 1 38.22 -44.55 37.13
N LEU A 2 38.06 -43.26 36.78
CA LEU A 2 38.59 -42.55 35.58
C LEU A 2 38.10 -43.20 34.27
N ALA A 3 37.58 -42.51 33.23
CA ALA A 3 37.43 -41.08 32.91
C ALA A 3 36.38 -40.94 31.75
N ARG A 4 35.54 -39.89 31.77
CA ARG A 4 35.46 -38.72 30.84
C ARG A 4 35.29 -38.98 29.33
N GLY A 5 34.29 -38.30 28.75
CA GLY A 5 34.19 -38.03 27.30
C GLY A 5 32.99 -37.15 26.93
N ILE A 6 33.21 -35.84 26.84
CA ILE A 6 32.30 -34.79 26.34
C ILE A 6 32.11 -34.94 24.82
N GLY A 7 30.90 -34.67 24.32
CA GLY A 7 30.63 -34.39 22.91
C GLY A 7 29.45 -33.43 22.74
N ILE A 8 29.77 -32.15 22.51
CA ILE A 8 28.84 -31.09 22.06
C ILE A 8 28.97 -30.98 20.54
N PHE A 9 27.87 -31.04 19.79
CA PHE A 9 27.66 -30.40 18.47
C PHE A 9 26.15 -30.17 18.34
N ALA A 10 25.62 -28.95 18.45
CA ALA A 10 25.67 -27.83 17.51
C ALA A 10 25.06 -28.16 16.14
N GLY A 11 23.80 -27.74 15.96
CA GLY A 11 23.12 -27.63 14.68
C GLY A 11 21.67 -27.25 14.97
N SER A 12 21.05 -26.26 14.34
CA SER A 12 21.48 -25.21 13.43
C SER A 12 20.31 -24.22 13.43
N ALA A 13 20.60 -22.94 13.29
CA ALA A 13 19.61 -21.88 13.19
C ALA A 13 18.76 -22.04 11.91
N ALA A 14 17.44 -22.19 12.03
CA ALA A 14 16.46 -21.86 10.98
C ALA A 14 15.04 -22.09 11.56
N GLY A 15 14.08 -21.18 11.49
CA GLY A 15 14.04 -19.91 10.79
C GLY A 15 13.08 -18.96 11.50
N ARG A 16 13.61 -17.80 11.90
CA ARG A 16 12.82 -16.58 11.98
C ARG A 16 13.14 -15.79 10.72
N ARG A 17 12.48 -16.12 9.61
CA ARG A 17 12.44 -15.29 8.39
C ARG A 17 11.01 -15.21 7.90
N ALA A 18 10.23 -14.33 8.53
CA ALA A 18 8.92 -13.92 8.03
C ALA A 18 8.66 -12.43 8.27
N ALA A 19 9.72 -11.61 8.35
CA ALA A 19 9.60 -10.18 8.63
C ALA A 19 10.33 -9.29 7.61
N SER A 20 10.43 -9.73 6.34
CA SER A 20 11.19 -8.96 5.34
C SER A 20 10.49 -8.75 4.00
N THR A 21 9.30 -9.31 3.77
CA THR A 21 8.54 -9.05 2.53
C THR A 21 7.42 -8.02 2.70
N VAL A 22 6.96 -7.74 3.92
CA VAL A 22 5.84 -6.81 4.15
C VAL A 22 6.27 -5.34 4.03
N THR A 23 7.52 -4.99 4.36
CA THR A 23 8.01 -3.60 4.27
C THR A 23 8.39 -3.20 2.84
N SER A 24 8.97 -4.12 2.06
CA SER A 24 9.47 -3.81 0.71
C SER A 24 8.36 -3.50 -0.30
N VAL A 25 7.19 -4.12 -0.15
CA VAL A 25 6.04 -3.86 -1.02
C VAL A 25 5.46 -2.47 -0.77
N GLY A 26 5.29 -2.09 0.51
CA GLY A 26 4.82 -0.77 0.90
C GLY A 26 5.76 0.35 0.44
N GLU A 27 7.07 0.20 0.64
CA GLU A 27 8.06 1.19 0.19
C GLU A 27 8.11 1.33 -1.34
N LYS A 28 8.04 0.20 -2.05
CA LYS A 28 7.99 0.22 -3.53
C LYS A 28 6.76 0.95 -4.03
N TRP A 29 5.60 0.69 -3.43
CA TRP A 29 4.36 1.34 -3.84
C TRP A 29 4.34 2.81 -3.48
N ALA A 30 4.82 3.19 -2.29
CA ALA A 30 4.95 4.58 -1.89
C ALA A 30 5.81 5.37 -2.90
N LYS A 31 6.93 4.79 -3.34
CA LYS A 31 7.78 5.38 -4.37
C LYS A 31 7.08 5.49 -5.73
N GLU A 32 6.38 4.45 -6.19
CA GLU A 32 5.66 4.53 -7.46
C GLU A 32 4.47 5.50 -7.41
N LEU A 33 3.78 5.58 -6.27
CA LEU A 33 2.67 6.52 -6.03
C LEU A 33 3.13 7.98 -6.03
N SER A 34 4.36 8.25 -5.59
CA SER A 34 4.92 9.61 -5.56
C SER A 34 5.65 10.01 -6.84
N GLU A 35 6.29 9.07 -7.54
CA GLU A 35 7.13 9.38 -8.71
C GLU A 35 6.42 9.20 -10.06
N LYS A 36 5.41 8.33 -10.15
CA LYS A 36 4.74 8.02 -11.41
C LYS A 36 3.35 8.63 -11.47
N ALA A 37 2.95 9.00 -12.68
CA ALA A 37 1.56 9.30 -12.95
C ALA A 37 0.74 8.01 -12.86
N ILE A 38 -0.31 8.03 -12.03
CA ILE A 38 -1.24 6.91 -11.88
C ILE A 38 -2.56 7.33 -12.47
N ALA A 39 -2.99 6.57 -13.47
CA ALA A 39 -4.31 6.71 -14.07
C ALA A 39 -5.34 6.08 -13.13
N TRP A 40 -6.05 6.92 -12.40
CA TRP A 40 -7.13 6.49 -11.52
C TRP A 40 -8.43 6.35 -12.29
N ALA A 41 -9.19 5.29 -12.02
CA ALA A 41 -10.53 5.10 -12.54
C ALA A 41 -11.55 5.43 -11.44
N LYS A 42 -12.52 6.28 -11.75
CA LYS A 42 -13.62 6.58 -10.83
C LYS A 42 -14.49 5.34 -10.64
N THR A 43 -14.84 5.06 -9.39
CA THR A 43 -15.78 4.00 -9.04
C THR A 43 -17.16 4.59 -8.71
N GLY A 44 -18.16 3.72 -8.54
CA GLY A 44 -19.47 4.10 -8.00
C GLY A 44 -19.58 4.03 -6.47
N ASN A 45 -18.47 3.79 -5.75
CA ASN A 45 -18.45 3.62 -4.31
C ASN A 45 -17.91 4.89 -3.63
N ALA A 46 -18.70 5.48 -2.73
CA ALA A 46 -18.32 6.71 -2.03
C ALA A 46 -17.15 6.52 -1.04
N GLU A 47 -17.03 5.33 -0.42
CA GLU A 47 -15.91 5.00 0.48
C GLU A 47 -14.62 4.78 -0.30
N PHE A 48 -14.73 4.22 -1.52
CA PHE A 48 -13.61 3.94 -2.40
C PHE A 48 -13.75 4.61 -3.77
N PRO A 49 -13.73 5.95 -3.86
CA PRO A 49 -14.13 6.68 -5.07
C PRO A 49 -13.25 6.43 -6.28
N TYR A 50 -12.03 5.93 -6.09
CA TYR A 50 -11.09 5.67 -7.17
C TYR A 50 -10.37 4.33 -7.01
N ALA A 51 -10.07 3.68 -8.13
CA ALA A 51 -9.30 2.45 -8.21
C ALA A 51 -8.23 2.54 -9.31
N ALA A 52 -7.10 1.88 -9.11
CA ALA A 52 -6.02 1.81 -10.10
C ALA A 52 -5.25 0.49 -9.97
N ARG A 53 -4.25 0.30 -10.84
CA ARG A 53 -3.25 -0.75 -10.70
C ARG A 53 -1.87 -0.13 -10.55
N VAL A 54 -1.20 -0.41 -9.44
CA VAL A 54 0.17 0.04 -9.16
C VAL A 54 1.05 -1.19 -9.09
N ALA A 55 2.16 -1.20 -9.85
CA ALA A 55 3.05 -2.37 -9.95
C ALA A 55 2.31 -3.69 -10.27
N GLY A 56 1.22 -3.64 -11.05
CA GLY A 56 0.40 -4.80 -11.40
C GLY A 56 -0.62 -5.24 -10.34
N GLN A 57 -0.68 -4.56 -9.19
CA GLN A 57 -1.58 -4.89 -8.09
C GLN A 57 -2.74 -3.90 -8.02
N PRO A 58 -3.98 -4.38 -7.79
CA PRO A 58 -5.14 -3.52 -7.64
C PRO A 58 -5.06 -2.74 -6.32
N VAL A 59 -5.25 -1.42 -6.42
CA VAL A 59 -5.30 -0.52 -5.27
C VAL A 59 -6.50 0.42 -5.39
N ARG A 60 -6.96 0.95 -4.27
CA ARG A 60 -8.10 1.87 -4.19
C ARG A 60 -7.77 3.07 -3.32
N ILE A 61 -8.38 4.21 -3.61
CA ILE A 61 -8.36 5.37 -2.71
C ILE A 61 -9.54 5.21 -1.76
N ARG A 62 -9.26 5.14 -0.46
CA ARG A 62 -10.23 5.25 0.63
C ARG A 62 -10.30 6.70 1.10
N VAL A 63 -11.51 7.20 1.29
CA VAL A 63 -11.75 8.46 1.99
C VAL A 63 -11.89 8.15 3.48
N ASN A 64 -11.09 8.80 4.31
CA ASN A 64 -11.16 8.63 5.76
C ASN A 64 -12.08 9.70 6.35
N ASP A 65 -12.96 9.31 7.28
CA ASP A 65 -13.96 10.18 7.90
C ASP A 65 -13.46 10.86 9.19
N PHE A 66 -12.28 10.47 9.69
CA PHE A 66 -11.74 10.93 10.96
C PHE A 66 -10.70 12.04 10.76
N PRO A 67 -10.79 13.16 11.50
CA PRO A 67 -9.88 14.31 11.35
C PRO A 67 -8.44 14.02 11.82
N GLU A 68 -8.25 13.03 12.69
CA GLU A 68 -6.93 12.54 13.11
C GLU A 68 -6.22 11.67 12.07
N GLU A 69 -6.93 11.21 11.04
CA GLU A 69 -6.40 10.43 9.94
C GLU A 69 -6.14 11.31 8.70
N ASN A 70 -5.24 10.88 7.83
CA ASN A 70 -5.06 11.55 6.54
C ASN A 70 -6.34 11.42 5.71
N LEU A 71 -6.76 12.53 5.08
CA LEU A 71 -8.04 12.60 4.34
C LEU A 71 -8.22 11.47 3.31
N LEU A 72 -7.14 11.10 2.62
CA LEU A 72 -7.13 10.02 1.64
C LEU A 72 -6.08 8.97 2.03
N SER A 73 -6.43 7.71 1.90
CA SER A 73 -5.48 6.60 2.02
C SER A 73 -5.57 5.70 0.80
N VAL A 74 -4.44 5.29 0.25
CA VAL A 74 -4.41 4.22 -0.74
C VAL A 74 -4.38 2.90 0.01
N VAL A 75 -5.32 2.03 -0.33
CA VAL A 75 -5.46 0.70 0.24
C VAL A 75 -5.29 -0.37 -0.83
N ASP A 76 -4.81 -1.53 -0.43
CA ASP A 76 -4.74 -2.70 -1.30
C ASP A 76 -6.11 -3.41 -1.44
N ASN A 77 -6.10 -4.58 -2.08
CA ASN A 77 -7.31 -5.38 -2.24
C ASN A 77 -7.84 -5.95 -0.91
N GLU A 78 -6.98 -6.09 0.09
CA GLU A 78 -7.33 -6.56 1.44
C GLU A 78 -7.82 -5.41 2.35
N GLY A 79 -7.76 -4.17 1.86
CA GLY A 79 -8.18 -2.97 2.59
C GLY A 79 -7.10 -2.40 3.50
N LYS A 80 -5.86 -2.90 3.42
CA LYS A 80 -4.75 -2.40 4.22
C LYS A 80 -4.19 -1.12 3.61
N ALA A 81 -4.02 -0.09 4.44
CA ALA A 81 -3.40 1.15 4.02
C ALA A 81 -1.93 0.92 3.65
N VAL A 82 -1.58 1.36 2.45
CA VAL A 82 -0.22 1.24 1.88
C VAL A 82 0.40 2.59 1.57
N PHE A 83 -0.41 3.64 1.52
CA PHE A 83 0.04 5.01 1.39
C PHE A 83 -1.00 5.95 1.97
N HIS A 84 -0.56 7.06 2.55
CA HIS A 84 -1.45 8.09 3.09
C HIS A 84 -1.20 9.41 2.40
N ALA A 85 -2.27 10.10 2.01
CA ALA A 85 -2.19 11.35 1.28
C ALA A 85 -3.13 12.39 1.91
N ASN A 86 -2.61 13.58 2.20
CA ASN A 86 -3.41 14.70 2.73
C ASN A 86 -4.11 15.49 1.61
N GLY A 87 -4.55 14.79 0.57
CA GLY A 87 -5.08 15.34 -0.68
C GLY A 87 -4.63 14.52 -1.89
N MET A 88 -5.15 14.86 -3.07
CA MET A 88 -4.65 14.31 -4.33
C MET A 88 -3.23 14.82 -4.57
N LEU A 89 -2.29 13.92 -4.87
CA LEU A 89 -0.96 14.32 -5.29
C LEU A 89 -1.02 14.97 -6.67
N SER A 90 -0.16 15.95 -6.93
CA SER A 90 -0.13 16.70 -8.18
C SER A 90 0.21 15.86 -9.41
N ASN A 91 0.84 14.70 -9.21
CA ASN A 91 1.14 13.72 -10.25
C ASN A 91 0.02 12.69 -10.46
N TRP A 92 -1.10 12.77 -9.75
CA TRP A 92 -2.23 11.85 -9.95
C TRP A 92 -3.18 12.40 -11.00
N GLU A 93 -3.36 11.63 -12.08
CA GLU A 93 -4.31 11.97 -13.13
C GLU A 93 -5.68 11.44 -12.75
N LEU A 94 -6.57 12.35 -12.40
CA LEU A 94 -7.99 12.03 -12.34
C LEU A 94 -8.50 11.79 -13.76
N PRO A 95 -9.42 10.83 -13.95
CA PRO A 95 -10.09 10.73 -15.23
C PRO A 95 -10.79 12.07 -15.42
N VAL A 96 -10.41 12.80 -16.48
CA VAL A 96 -11.02 14.10 -16.81
C VAL A 96 -12.52 13.89 -16.80
N SER A 97 -13.18 14.41 -15.76
CA SER A 97 -14.61 14.28 -15.64
C SER A 97 -15.18 14.98 -16.85
N SER A 98 -15.75 14.21 -17.76
CA SER A 98 -16.47 14.71 -18.91
C SER A 98 -17.31 15.91 -18.49
N SER A 99 -16.90 17.09 -18.98
CA SER A 99 -17.69 18.32 -19.11
C SER A 99 -18.91 18.44 -18.19
N TYR A 100 -18.69 18.87 -16.95
CA TYR A 100 -19.79 19.43 -16.15
C TYR A 100 -20.23 20.75 -16.81
N LYS A 101 -21.21 20.67 -17.72
CA LYS A 101 -21.98 21.85 -18.13
C LYS A 101 -22.95 22.14 -17.00
N GLY A 102 -22.64 23.15 -16.19
CA GLY A 102 -23.55 23.63 -15.17
C GLY A 102 -24.93 23.95 -15.76
N PRO A 103 -26.00 23.89 -14.95
CA PRO A 103 -27.32 24.31 -15.42
C PRO A 103 -27.27 25.76 -15.90
N LYS A 104 -27.87 25.99 -17.07
CA LYS A 104 -28.12 27.36 -17.59
C LYS A 104 -29.18 28.06 -16.76
#